data_AF-A0A1I8CXL9-F1
#
_entry.id   AF-A0A1I8CXL9-F1
#
_cell.length_a   1.000
_cell.length_b   1.000
_cell.length_c   1.000
_cell.angle_alpha   90.00
_cell.angle_beta   90.00
_cell.angle_gamma   90.00
#
_symmetry.space_group_name_H-M   'P 1'
#
loop_
_entity.id
_entity.type
_entity.pdbx_description
1 polymer ?
#
loop_
_entity_poly.entity_id
_entity_poly.type
_entity_poly.pdbx_seq_one_letter_code
_entity_poly.pdbx_strand_id
1 'polypeptide(L)' 'MISEKILCMHGGISKHLASISQLRNIPRPNNIEGNSLKTDLLWSDPDIQVNLYEKSPRGCSYVFGERVLRIIFN' A
#
# COMPACT_ATOMS: atom_id res chain seq x y z
N MET A 1 5.14 10.61 8.44
CA MET A 1 6.58 10.37 8.23
C MET A 1 7.30 10.64 9.52
N ILE A 2 8.19 9.75 9.95
CA ILE A 2 9.12 9.99 11.05
C ILE A 2 10.40 10.53 10.44
N SER A 3 10.84 11.70 10.92
CA SER A 3 12.06 12.39 10.47
C SER A 3 12.16 12.50 8.94
N GLU A 4 11.03 12.71 8.26
CA GLU A 4 10.92 12.82 6.79
C GLU A 4 11.45 11.62 5.99
N LYS A 5 11.79 10.51 6.66
CA LYS A 5 12.47 9.34 6.07
C LYS A 5 11.68 8.06 6.18
N ILE A 6 10.91 7.89 7.25
CA ILE A 6 10.23 6.63 7.53
C ILE A 6 8.72 6.79 7.38
N LEU A 7 8.13 6.01 6.48
CA LEU A 7 6.69 5.82 6.37
C LEU A 7 6.30 4.55 7.13
N CYS A 8 5.34 4.66 8.05
CA CYS A 8 4.81 3.53 8.81
C CYS A 8 3.34 3.32 8.46
N MET A 9 2.94 2.06 8.36
CA MET A 9 1.56 1.58 8.14
C MET A 9 1.43 0.14 8.61
N HIS A 10 0.21 -0.39 8.63
CA HIS A 10 -0.07 -1.72 9.17
C HIS A 10 0.28 -2.84 8.20
N GLY A 11 -0.23 -2.77 6.96
CA GLY A 11 0.14 -3.67 5.88
C GLY A 11 1.31 -3.08 5.12
N GLY A 12 1.08 -2.72 3.86
CA GLY A 12 2.11 -2.09 3.05
C GLY A 12 1.55 -1.21 1.95
N ILE A 13 2.21 -1.21 0.80
CA ILE A 13 1.96 -0.24 -0.26
C ILE A 13 0.80 -0.69 -1.16
N SER A 14 0.05 0.28 -1.68
CA SER A 14 -1.11 0.07 -2.53
C SER A 14 -0.82 0.38 -4.00
N LYS A 15 -1.37 -0.44 -4.90
CA LYS A 15 -1.43 -0.12 -6.34
C LYS A 15 -2.21 1.16 -6.67
N HIS A 16 -3.02 1.64 -5.72
CA HIS A 16 -3.80 2.87 -5.83
C HIS A 16 -3.05 4.09 -5.24
N LEU A 17 -1.86 3.89 -4.69
CA LEU A 17 -1.03 4.96 -4.14
C LEU A 17 -0.15 5.56 -5.26
N ALA A 18 -0.55 6.72 -5.77
CA ALA A 18 0.20 7.52 -6.73
C ALA A 18 1.10 8.57 -6.05
N SER A 19 0.74 9.05 -4.86
CA SER A 19 1.54 10.01 -4.08
C SER A 19 1.27 9.88 -2.59
N ILE A 20 2.30 10.09 -1.76
CA ILE A 20 2.19 10.13 -0.29
C ILE A 20 1.19 11.23 0.16
N SER A 21 0.98 12.28 -0.64
CA SER A 21 -0.02 13.32 -0.34
C SER A 21 -1.44 12.76 -0.25
N GLN A 22 -1.76 11.70 -1.01
CA GLN A 22 -3.07 11.05 -0.97
C GLN A 22 -3.39 10.47 0.41
N LEU A 23 -2.37 9.99 1.14
CA LEU A 23 -2.56 9.44 2.49
C LEU A 23 -3.11 10.48 3.47
N ARG A 24 -2.77 11.76 3.28
CA ARG A 24 -3.25 12.88 4.12
C ARG A 24 -4.71 13.22 3.86
N ASN A 25 -5.21 12.93 2.66
CA ASN A 25 -6.54 13.30 2.19
C ASN A 25 -7.54 12.15 2.27
N ILE A 26 -7.22 11.06 2.98
CA ILE A 26 -8.17 9.96 3.20
C ILE A 26 -9.29 10.48 4.12
N PRO A 27 -10.56 10.54 3.64
CA PRO A 27 -11.66 11.09 4.43
C PRO A 27 -11.96 10.21 5.65
N ARG A 28 -12.41 10.85 6.72
CA ARG A 28 -12.83 10.21 7.99
C ARG A 28 -14.20 10.79 8.43
N PRO A 29 -15.13 9.98 8.97
CA PRO A 29 -15.04 8.52 9.14
C PRO A 29 -15.06 7.80 7.79
N ASN A 30 -14.59 6.55 7.77
CA ASN A 30 -14.62 5.75 6.56
C ASN A 30 -14.89 4.27 6.88
N ASN A 31 -15.57 3.62 5.94
CA ASN A 31 -15.63 2.17 5.89
C ASN A 31 -14.47 1.66 5.03
N ILE A 32 -13.93 0.50 5.39
CA ILE A 32 -12.95 -0.22 4.58
C ILE A 32 -13.72 -1.26 3.79
N GLU A 33 -13.83 -1.06 2.48
CA GLU A 33 -14.59 -1.94 1.60
C GLU A 33 -13.81 -2.20 0.31
N GLY A 34 -13.86 -3.45 -0.15
CA GLY A 34 -13.38 -3.87 -1.47
C GLY A 34 -11.89 -3.62 -1.74
N ASN A 35 -11.59 -3.55 -3.04
CA ASN A 35 -10.25 -3.28 -3.58
C ASN A 35 -9.98 -1.76 -3.56
N SER A 36 -9.40 -1.24 -2.47
CA SER A 36 -9.18 0.20 -2.25
C SER A 36 -7.79 0.52 -1.68
N LEU A 37 -7.37 1.79 -1.81
CA LEU A 37 -6.15 2.30 -1.15
C LEU A 37 -6.12 1.94 0.34
N LYS A 38 -7.21 2.18 1.06
CA LYS A 38 -7.30 1.90 2.50
C LYS A 38 -7.14 0.41 2.82
N THR A 39 -7.77 -0.44 2.02
CA THR A 39 -7.66 -1.90 2.17
C THR A 39 -6.22 -2.34 2.03
N ASP A 40 -5.52 -1.83 1.01
CA ASP A 40 -4.13 -2.21 0.75
C ASP A 40 -3.17 -1.69 1.83
N LEU A 41 -3.35 -0.46 2.33
CA LEU A 41 -2.53 0.08 3.43
C LEU A 41 -2.61 -0.74 4.73
N LEU A 42 -3.66 -1.57 4.85
CA LEU A 42 -3.89 -2.44 6.00
C LEU A 42 -3.57 -3.90 5.71
N TRP A 43 -3.67 -4.37 4.46
CA TRP A 43 -3.66 -5.80 4.15
C TRP A 43 -2.66 -6.23 3.08
N SER A 44 -1.93 -5.32 2.43
CA SER A 44 -0.91 -5.74 1.48
C SER A 44 0.35 -6.25 2.19
N ASP A 45 0.99 -7.24 1.57
CA ASP A 45 2.21 -7.89 2.08
C ASP A 45 3.36 -7.71 1.06
N PRO A 46 4.63 -7.59 1.47
CA PRO A 46 5.76 -7.66 0.55
C PRO A 46 6.03 -9.11 0.10
N ASP A 47 6.42 -9.31 -1.15
CA ASP A 47 6.89 -10.61 -1.67
C ASP A 47 8.07 -10.42 -2.64
N ILE A 48 9.19 -11.07 -2.35
CA ILE A 48 10.43 -11.00 -3.14
C ILE A 48 10.33 -11.71 -4.50
N GLN A 49 9.37 -12.62 -4.67
CA GLN A 49 9.15 -13.35 -5.92
C GLN A 49 8.29 -12.54 -6.90
N VAL A 50 7.57 -11.53 -6.40
CA VAL A 50 6.68 -10.68 -7.17
C VAL A 50 7.44 -9.47 -7.71
N ASN A 51 7.23 -9.15 -8.99
CA ASN A 51 7.87 -7.98 -9.61
C ASN A 51 7.14 -6.68 -9.25
N LEU A 52 5.82 -6.64 -9.47
CA LEU A 52 4.97 -5.48 -9.18
C LEU A 52 3.92 -5.82 -8.14
N TYR A 53 2.73 -6.21 -8.57
CA TYR A 53 1.62 -6.60 -7.69
C TYR A 53 1.02 -7.92 -8.16
N GLU A 54 0.69 -8.79 -7.22
CA GLU A 54 -0.11 -10.00 -7.46
C GLU A 54 -1.19 -10.14 -6.40
N LYS A 55 -2.24 -10.91 -6.67
CA LYS A 55 -3.34 -11.09 -5.70
C LYS A 55 -2.81 -11.79 -4.45
N SER A 56 -3.16 -11.27 -3.28
CA SER A 56 -2.73 -11.89 -2.03
C SER A 56 -3.39 -13.26 -1.85
N PRO A 57 -2.65 -14.29 -1.40
CA PRO A 57 -3.22 -15.57 -1.03
C PRO A 57 -4.15 -15.48 0.18
N ARG A 58 -4.15 -14.37 0.92
CA ARG A 58 -5.09 -14.09 2.02
C ARG A 58 -6.51 -13.83 1.55
N GLY A 59 -6.74 -13.71 0.24
CA GLY A 59 -8.05 -13.40 -0.34
C GLY A 59 -8.46 -11.93 -0.21
N CYS A 60 -7.56 -11.06 0.28
CA CYS A 60 -7.77 -9.63 0.42
C CYS A 60 -6.49 -8.89 0.03
N SER A 61 -6.62 -7.79 -0.74
CA SER A 61 -5.49 -6.98 -1.22
C SER A 61 -4.49 -7.75 -2.11
N TYR A 62 -3.23 -7.30 -2.13
CA TYR A 62 -2.15 -7.74 -3.02
C TYR A 62 -0.88 -8.02 -2.23
N VAL A 63 -0.04 -8.88 -2.80
CA VAL A 63 1.38 -8.89 -2.50
C VAL A 63 2.11 -7.91 -3.43
N PHE A 64 3.18 -7.26 -2.97
CA PHE A 64 3.96 -6.31 -3.76
C PHE A 64 5.47 -6.58 -3.75
N GLY A 65 6.09 -6.36 -4.90
CA GLY A 65 7.53 -6.51 -5.12
C GLY A 65 8.36 -5.27 -4.80
N GLU A 66 9.68 -5.45 -4.70
CA GLU A 66 10.63 -4.35 -4.46
C GLU A 66 10.52 -3.23 -5.51
N ARG A 67 10.25 -3.58 -6.77
CA ARG A 67 10.17 -2.60 -7.86
C ARG A 67 9.05 -1.57 -7.64
N VAL A 68 7.98 -1.93 -6.93
CA VAL A 68 6.92 -0.99 -6.54
C VAL A 68 7.46 0.14 -5.69
N LEU A 69 8.35 -0.16 -4.75
CA LEU A 69 8.94 0.83 -3.85
C LEU A 69 9.75 1.87 -4.63
N ARG A 70 10.47 1.42 -5.66
CA ARG A 70 11.24 2.31 -6.56
C ARG A 70 10.35 3.20 -7.43
N ILE A 71 9.11 2.81 -7.69
CA ILE A 71 8.16 3.65 -8.45
C ILE A 71 7.55 4.74 -7.55
N ILE A 72 7.30 4.40 -6.28
CA ILE A 72 6.56 5.27 -5.36
C ILE A 72 7.47 6.23 -4.58
N PHE A 73 8.71 5.82 -4.31
CA PHE A 73 9.65 6.57 -3.44
C PHE A 73 10.92 7.06 -4.16
N ASN A 74 10.99 6.99 -5.49
CA ASN A 74 12.05 7.69 -6.24
C ASN A 74 11.79 9.20 -6.30
#